data_AF-A0A537VA60-F1
#
_entry.id   AF-A0A537VA60-F1
#
_cell.length_a   1.000
_cell.length_b   1.000
_cell.length_c   1.000
_cell.angle_alpha   90.00
_cell.angle_beta   90.00
_cell.angle_gamma   90.00
#
_symmetry.space_group_name_H-M   'P 1'
#
loop_
_entity.id
_entity.type
_entity.pdbx_description
1 polymer ?
#
loop_
_entity_poly.entity_id
_entity_poly.type
_entity_poly.pdbx_seq_one_letter_code
_entity_poly.pdbx_strand_id
1 'polypeptide(L)' 'MEAIELLRSRHSASKLGAPAPSAEAVEAMLEAAARAPDHGRLQPWRLI' A
#
# COMPACT_ATOMS: atom_id res chain seq x y z
N MET A 1 9.59 -7.13 -8.89
CA MET A 1 10.48 -5.98 -8.65
C MET A 1 11.12 -6.20 -7.30
N GLU A 2 12.43 -6.07 -7.20
CA GLU A 2 13.12 -6.24 -5.93
C GLU A 2 12.83 -5.07 -4.99
N ALA A 3 12.79 -5.32 -3.68
CA ALA A 3 12.36 -4.31 -2.69
C ALA A 3 13.17 -3.01 -2.77
N ILE A 4 14.49 -3.11 -2.96
CA ILE A 4 15.38 -1.94 -3.07
C ILE A 4 15.11 -1.12 -4.34
N GLU A 5 14.75 -1.78 -5.44
CA GLU A 5 14.41 -1.09 -6.69
C GLU A 5 13.12 -0.29 -6.53
N LEU A 6 12.10 -0.87 -5.89
CA LEU A 6 10.84 -0.18 -5.61
C LEU A 6 11.04 1.07 -4.73
N LEU A 7 11.84 0.95 -3.67
CA LEU A 7 12.11 2.08 -2.77
C LEU A 7 12.81 3.25 -3.48
N ARG A 8 13.62 2.98 -4.51
CA ARG A 8 14.34 4.01 -5.27
C ARG A 8 13.54 4.61 -6.42
N SER A 9 12.64 3.83 -7.03
CA SER A 9 11.94 4.21 -8.27
C SER A 9 10.49 4.67 -8.06
N ARG A 10 9.90 4.41 -6.89
CA ARG A 10 8.53 4.84 -6.57
C ARG A 10 8.41 6.37 -6.65
N HIS A 11 7.44 6.82 -7.43
CA HIS A 11 7.02 8.21 -7.54
C HIS A 11 5.52 8.35 -7.24
N SER A 12 5.07 9.57 -7.01
CA SER A 12 3.64 9.87 -6.83
C SER A 12 3.01 10.14 -8.20
N ALA A 13 1.87 9.52 -8.50
CA ALA A 13 1.12 9.75 -9.73
C ALA A 13 -0.06 10.72 -9.46
N SER A 14 -0.11 11.84 -10.18
CA SER A 14 -1.15 12.87 -10.02
C SER A 14 -2.36 12.69 -10.96
N LYS A 15 -2.23 11.83 -11.98
CA LYS A 15 -3.30 11.49 -12.93
C LYS A 15 -3.46 9.97 -12.96
N LEU A 16 -4.68 9.51 -12.70
CA LEU A 16 -5.05 8.10 -12.72
C LEU A 16 -5.92 7.81 -13.95
N GLY A 17 -5.87 6.59 -14.44
CA GLY A 17 -6.68 6.09 -15.54
C GLY A 17 -7.39 4.80 -15.16
N ALA A 18 -8.36 4.39 -15.98
CA ALA A 18 -9.00 3.10 -15.85
C ALA A 18 -8.08 1.95 -16.37
N PRO A 19 -8.25 0.72 -15.86
CA PRO A 19 -9.15 0.33 -14.77
C PRO A 19 -8.58 0.64 -13.38
N ALA A 20 -9.45 0.71 -12.38
CA ALA A 20 -9.03 0.68 -10.98
C ALA A 20 -8.36 -0.69 -10.65
N PRO A 21 -7.59 -0.79 -9.56
CA PRO A 21 -7.07 -2.08 -9.09
C PRO A 21 -8.19 -3.10 -8.88
N SER A 22 -7.89 -4.39 -9.13
CA SER A 22 -8.84 -5.48 -8.85
C SER A 22 -9.06 -5.66 -7.35
N ALA A 23 -10.07 -6.44 -6.96
CA ALA A 23 -10.36 -6.73 -5.55
C ALA A 23 -9.15 -7.38 -4.85
N GLU A 24 -8.49 -8.32 -5.52
CA GLU A 24 -7.32 -9.03 -5.00
C GLU A 24 -6.12 -8.08 -4.83
N ALA A 25 -5.95 -7.14 -5.76
CA ALA A 25 -4.91 -6.12 -5.66
C ALA A 25 -5.16 -5.18 -4.47
N VAL A 26 -6.41 -4.78 -4.24
CA VAL A 26 -6.78 -3.97 -3.07
C VAL A 26 -6.54 -4.74 -1.77
N GLU A 27 -6.93 -6.00 -1.69
CA GLU A 27 -6.70 -6.85 -0.52
C GLU A 27 -5.21 -6.93 -0.16
N ALA A 28 -4.35 -7.20 -1.15
CA ALA A 28 -2.90 -7.23 -0.95
C ALA A 28 -2.33 -5.88 -0.47
N MET A 29 -2.86 -4.75 -0.94
CA MET A 29 -2.47 -3.42 -0.46
C MET A 29 -2.86 -3.19 0.99
N LEU A 30 -4.08 -3.60 1.38
CA LEU A 30 -4.58 -3.45 2.75
C LEU A 30 -3.80 -4.34 3.74
N GLU A 31 -3.51 -5.59 3.37
CA GLU A 31 -2.67 -6.50 4.16
C GLU A 31 -1.27 -5.94 4.37
N ALA A 32 -0.65 -5.39 3.32
CA ALA A 32 0.66 -4.76 3.42
C ALA A 32 0.63 -3.51 4.32
N ALA A 33 -0.39 -2.66 4.17
CA ALA A 33 -0.56 -1.46 4.98
C ALA A 33 -0.72 -1.78 6.48
N ALA A 34 -1.42 -2.86 6.82
CA ALA A 34 -1.62 -3.31 8.20
C ALA A 34 -0.32 -3.78 8.90
N ARG A 35 0.80 -3.90 8.17
CA ARG A 35 2.12 -4.25 8.72
C ARG A 35 2.99 -3.03 9.04
N ALA A 36 2.46 -1.82 8.91
CA ALA A 36 3.18 -0.61 9.31
C ALA A 36 3.64 -0.70 10.79
N PRO A 37 4.83 -0.18 11.13
CA PRO A 37 5.29 -0.13 12.51
C PRO A 37 4.29 0.61 13.40
N ASP A 38 4.00 0.02 14.55
CA ASP A 38 2.94 0.47 15.44
C ASP A 38 3.44 0.47 16.88
N HIS A 39 3.65 1.67 17.40
CA HIS A 39 4.17 1.85 18.74
C HIS A 39 3.13 1.40 19.77
N GLY A 40 3.44 0.32 20.49
CA GLY A 40 2.52 -0.29 21.44
C GLY A 40 1.52 -1.27 20.82
N ARG A 41 1.62 -1.56 19.50
CA ARG A 41 0.75 -2.53 18.80
C ARG A 41 -0.75 -2.25 19.01
N LEU A 42 -1.13 -0.97 18.96
CA LEU A 42 -2.48 -0.50 19.25
C LEU A 42 -3.44 -0.73 18.08
N GLN A 43 -2.91 -0.94 16.88
CA GLN A 43 -3.61 -0.98 15.60
C GLN A 43 -4.62 0.18 15.44
N PRO A 44 -4.22 1.44 15.68
CA PRO A 44 -5.16 2.56 15.81
C PRO A 44 -5.64 3.11 14.46
N TRP A 45 -5.74 2.25 13.43
CA TRP A 45 -6.12 2.62 12.08
C TRP A 45 -7.37 1.88 11.62
N ARG A 46 -8.14 2.56 10.77
CA ARG A 46 -9.23 1.99 9.98
C ARG A 46 -8.96 2.35 8.52
N LEU A 47 -8.74 1.34 7.69
CA LEU A 47 -8.57 1.52 6.25
C LEU A 47 -9.97 1.52 5.61
N ILE A 48 -10.29 2.54 4.81
CA ILE A 48 -11.61 2.79 4.19
C ILE A 48 -11.44 2.92 2.68
#